data_AF-A0AAE3CFR9-F1
#
_entry.id   AF-A0AAE3CFR9-F1
#
_cell.length_a   1.000
_cell.length_b   1.000
_cell.length_c   1.000
_cell.angle_alpha   90.00
_cell.angle_beta   90.00
_cell.angle_gamma   90.00
#
_symmetry.space_group_name_H-M   'P 1'
#
loop_
_entity.id
_entity.type
_entity.pdbx_description
1 polymer ?
#
loop_
_entity_poly.entity_id
_entity_poly.type
_entity_poly.pdbx_seq_one_letter_code
_entity_poly.pdbx_strand_id
1 'polypeptide(L)'
;MSESSYQVRSYKVKHNYDVKWFLEAYRWLLQRAINETWKNITWKEKVIKKRLIPIIPKSNKFKRNLRNSLLRNWGFCAHYADSAIKQAYSTKVLEKKLLEGEKGEDEACR
;
A
#
# COMPACT_ATOMS: atom_id res chain seq x y z
N MET A 1 -7.68 -1.35 24.67
CA MET A 1 -7.26 -1.46 23.26
C MET A 1 -8.36 -2.21 22.53
N SER A 2 -9.08 -1.56 21.61
CA SER A 2 -10.25 -2.15 20.95
C SER A 2 -9.80 -3.25 19.98
N GLU A 3 -10.21 -4.49 20.25
CA GLU A 3 -10.11 -5.61 19.31
C GLU A 3 -11.00 -5.30 18.09
N SER A 4 -10.37 -4.91 16.99
CA SER A 4 -11.00 -4.94 15.67
C SER A 4 -11.29 -6.40 15.34
N SER A 5 -12.51 -6.87 15.58
CA SER A 5 -12.98 -8.17 15.11
C SER A 5 -13.03 -8.15 13.58
N TYR A 6 -11.95 -8.60 12.94
CA TYR A 6 -11.91 -8.78 11.51
C TYR A 6 -12.91 -9.88 11.14
N GLN A 7 -14.14 -9.50 10.76
CA GLN A 7 -15.11 -10.43 10.20
C GLN A 7 -14.57 -10.93 8.86
N VAL A 8 -14.01 -12.14 8.86
CA VAL A 8 -13.64 -12.83 7.63
C VAL A 8 -14.92 -13.28 6.94
N ARG A 9 -15.26 -12.62 5.83
CA ARG A 9 -16.42 -12.96 5.01
C ARG A 9 -15.98 -13.94 3.92
N SER A 10 -16.49 -15.17 3.97
CA SER A 10 -16.36 -16.13 2.87
C SER A 10 -17.54 -15.96 1.92
N TYR A 11 -17.25 -15.84 0.63
CA TYR A 11 -18.26 -15.73 -0.42
C TYR A 11 -18.24 -17.02 -1.23
N LYS A 12 -19.41 -17.66 -1.41
CA LYS A 12 -19.55 -18.83 -2.28
C LYS A 12 -19.52 -18.35 -3.73
N VAL A 13 -18.43 -18.66 -4.44
CA VAL A 13 -18.30 -18.38 -5.88
C VAL A 13 -18.56 -19.68 -6.63
N LYS A 14 -19.41 -19.65 -7.67
CA LYS A 14 -19.60 -20.82 -8.53
C LYS A 14 -18.27 -21.14 -9.22
N HIS A 15 -17.87 -22.40 -9.24
CA HIS A 15 -16.56 -22.86 -9.70
C HIS A 15 -16.22 -22.60 -11.20
N ASN A 16 -17.12 -21.96 -11.97
CA ASN A 16 -16.94 -21.70 -13.39
C ASN A 16 -16.85 -20.20 -13.75
N TYR A 17 -16.64 -19.31 -12.77
CA TYR A 17 -16.38 -17.90 -13.07
C TYR A 17 -14.90 -17.68 -13.32
N ASP A 18 -14.57 -17.07 -14.45
CA ASP A 18 -13.21 -16.60 -14.72
C ASP A 18 -12.92 -15.37 -13.86
N VAL A 19 -12.19 -15.59 -12.77
CA VAL A 19 -11.72 -14.54 -11.86
C VAL A 19 -10.35 -14.00 -12.24
N LYS A 20 -9.71 -14.52 -13.30
CA LYS A 20 -8.34 -14.13 -13.68
C LYS A 20 -8.27 -12.63 -13.96
N TRP A 21 -9.23 -12.11 -14.72
CA TRP A 21 -9.28 -10.69 -15.06
C TRP A 21 -9.45 -9.81 -13.81
N PHE A 22 -10.27 -10.24 -12.84
CA PHE A 22 -10.42 -9.55 -11.57
C PHE A 22 -9.12 -9.56 -10.75
N LEU A 23 -8.44 -10.70 -10.66
CA LEU A 23 -7.18 -10.83 -9.93
C LEU A 23 -6.08 -9.96 -10.54
N GLU A 24 -5.95 -9.96 -11.86
CA GLU A 24 -4.99 -9.12 -12.57
C GLU A 24 -5.29 -7.63 -12.36
N ALA A 25 -6.54 -7.22 -12.53
CA ALA A 25 -6.96 -5.84 -12.30
C ALA A 25 -6.72 -5.42 -10.84
N TYR A 26 -7.06 -6.25 -9.87
CA TYR A 26 -6.84 -5.97 -8.45
C TYR A 26 -5.35 -5.88 -8.11
N ARG A 27 -4.51 -6.74 -8.71
CA ARG A 27 -3.05 -6.65 -8.57
C ARG A 27 -2.52 -5.30 -9.06
N TRP A 28 -2.97 -4.85 -10.23
CA TRP A 28 -2.62 -3.53 -10.78
C TRP A 28 -3.10 -2.38 -9.90
N LEU A 29 -4.34 -2.46 -9.39
CA LEU A 29 -4.92 -1.49 -8.47
C LEU A 29 -4.10 -1.37 -7.18
N LEU A 30 -3.75 -2.51 -6.59
CA LEU A 30 -2.94 -2.57 -5.37
C LEU A 30 -1.54 -2.00 -5.60
N GLN A 31 -0.87 -2.39 -6.69
CA GLN A 31 0.46 -1.88 -7.03
C GLN A 31 0.44 -0.35 -7.23
N ARG A 32 -0.60 0.17 -7.89
CA ARG A 32 -0.77 1.62 -8.08
C ARG A 32 -0.99 2.33 -6.74
N ALA A 33 -1.81 1.76 -5.85
CA ALA A 33 -2.04 2.32 -4.52
C ALA A 33 -0.74 2.39 -3.70
N ILE A 34 0.06 1.33 -3.77
CA ILE A 34 1.39 1.25 -3.14
C ILE A 34 2.33 2.31 -3.72
N ASN A 35 2.45 2.39 -5.05
CA ASN A 35 3.35 3.33 -5.72
C ASN A 35 3.00 4.79 -5.41
N GLU A 36 1.72 5.16 -5.49
CA GLU A 36 1.27 6.52 -5.19
C GLU A 36 1.45 6.87 -3.71
N THR A 37 1.26 5.90 -2.81
CA THR A 37 1.56 6.11 -1.40
C THR A 37 3.05 6.37 -1.20
N TRP A 38 3.93 5.58 -1.83
CA TRP A 38 5.39 5.70 -1.73
C TRP A 38 5.93 7.04 -2.23
N LYS A 39 5.46 7.49 -3.40
CA LYS A 39 5.89 8.76 -4.01
C LYS A 39 5.64 9.97 -3.11
N ASN A 40 4.63 9.88 -2.24
CA ASN A 40 4.21 10.97 -1.36
C ASN A 40 4.77 10.83 0.07
N ILE A 41 5.67 9.87 0.32
CA ILE A 41 6.38 9.75 1.60
C ILE A 41 7.45 10.82 1.66
N THR A 42 7.43 11.59 2.74
CA THR A 42 8.49 12.57 3.03
C THR A 42 9.44 11.98 4.06
N TRP A 43 10.72 12.29 3.95
CA TRP A 43 11.75 11.82 4.88
C TRP A 43 12.13 12.98 5.80
N LYS A 44 12.06 12.77 7.11
CA LYS A 44 12.65 13.70 8.07
C LYS A 44 13.89 13.10 8.70
N GLU A 45 14.96 13.86 8.68
CA GLU A 45 16.20 13.49 9.36
C GLU A 45 16.04 13.67 10.87
N LYS A 46 16.41 12.62 11.63
CA LYS A 46 16.48 12.70 13.08
C LYS A 46 17.94 12.92 13.48
N VAL A 47 18.25 14.17 13.82
CA VAL A 47 19.59 14.69 14.16
C VAL A 47 20.29 13.85 15.23
N ILE A 48 19.57 13.29 16.20
CA ILE A 48 20.13 12.56 17.35
C ILE A 48 20.77 11.21 16.95
N LYS A 49 20.35 10.59 15.84
CA LYS A 49 20.85 9.26 15.40
C LYS A 49 21.20 9.18 13.90
N LYS A 50 21.28 10.32 13.19
CA LYS A 50 21.47 10.38 11.72
C LYS A 50 20.59 9.39 10.95
N ARG A 51 19.34 9.21 11.38
CA ARG A 51 18.39 8.27 10.76
C ARG A 51 17.26 9.02 10.07
N LEU A 52 16.93 8.63 8.84
CA LEU A 52 15.77 9.11 8.11
C LEU A 52 14.51 8.38 8.59
N ILE A 53 13.50 9.14 9.01
CA ILE A 53 12.20 8.62 9.41
C ILE A 53 11.19 8.92 8.30
N PRO A 54 10.54 7.90 7.71
CA PRO A 54 9.49 8.12 6.72
C PRO A 54 8.24 8.67 7.40
N ILE A 55 7.73 9.78 6.88
CA ILE A 55 6.43 10.35 7.23
C ILE A 55 5.45 9.92 6.16
N ILE A 56 4.64 8.93 6.52
CA ILE A 56 3.59 8.39 5.66
C ILE A 56 2.43 9.39 5.62
N PRO A 57 1.93 9.78 4.42
CA PRO A 57 0.80 10.68 4.29
C PRO A 57 -0.47 10.02 4.82
N LYS A 58 -1.00 10.51 5.96
CA LYS A 58 -2.21 9.97 6.61
C LYS A 58 -3.45 10.88 6.48
N SER A 59 -3.32 12.03 5.81
CA SER A 59 -4.40 13.01 5.71
C SER A 59 -5.62 12.48 4.95
N ASN A 60 -6.81 12.86 5.38
CA ASN A 60 -8.06 12.46 4.71
C ASN A 60 -8.15 12.97 3.27
N LYS A 61 -7.63 14.18 3.01
CA LYS A 61 -7.54 14.75 1.65
C LYS A 61 -6.69 13.88 0.73
N PHE A 62 -5.53 13.41 1.21
CA PHE A 62 -4.67 12.51 0.46
C PHE A 62 -5.36 11.18 0.15
N LYS A 63 -5.95 10.53 1.16
CA LYS A 63 -6.67 9.26 0.98
C LYS A 63 -7.83 9.39 -0.02
N ARG A 64 -8.59 10.50 0.04
CA ARG A 64 -9.68 10.78 -0.91
C ARG A 64 -9.15 10.96 -2.34
N ASN A 65 -8.06 11.70 -2.52
CA ASN A 65 -7.44 11.89 -3.83
C ASN A 65 -6.87 10.58 -4.40
N LEU A 66 -6.19 9.79 -3.55
CA LEU A 66 -5.69 8.47 -3.91
C LEU A 66 -6.83 7.56 -4.39
N ARG A 67 -7.92 7.50 -3.63
CA ARG A 67 -9.13 6.74 -4.00
C ARG A 67 -9.69 7.18 -5.35
N ASN A 68 -9.86 8.48 -5.56
CA ASN A 68 -10.38 9.02 -6.83
C ASN A 68 -9.46 8.68 -8.01
N SER A 69 -8.14 8.73 -7.81
CA SER A 69 -7.15 8.34 -8.83
C SER A 69 -7.25 6.85 -9.18
N LEU A 70 -7.39 5.98 -8.18
CA LEU A 70 -7.54 4.54 -8.36
C LEU A 70 -8.83 4.17 -9.09
N LEU A 71 -9.92 4.89 -8.82
CA LEU A 71 -11.22 4.63 -9.45
C LEU A 71 -11.31 5.04 -10.92
N ARG A 72 -10.43 5.91 -11.42
CA ARG A 72 -10.53 6.48 -12.77
C ARG A 72 -10.57 5.43 -13.89
N ASN A 73 -9.88 4.31 -13.71
CA ASN A 73 -9.80 3.21 -14.67
C ASN A 73 -10.21 1.87 -14.03
N TRP A 74 -11.12 1.90 -13.04
CA TRP A 74 -11.52 0.72 -12.27
C TRP A 74 -12.90 0.22 -12.70
N GLY A 75 -12.96 -0.99 -13.25
CA GLY A 75 -14.19 -1.61 -13.77
C GLY A 75 -15.00 -2.44 -12.76
N PHE A 76 -14.61 -2.48 -11.49
CA PHE A 76 -15.28 -3.28 -10.44
C PHE A 76 -15.82 -2.41 -9.30
N CYS A 77 -16.42 -3.04 -8.29
CA CYS A 77 -16.96 -2.37 -7.12
C CYS A 77 -15.91 -1.49 -6.42
N ALA A 78 -16.31 -0.29 -6.00
CA ALA A 78 -15.42 0.70 -5.41
C ALA A 78 -14.80 0.26 -4.07
N HIS A 79 -15.46 -0.62 -3.32
CA HIS A 79 -14.94 -1.11 -2.03
C HIS A 79 -13.64 -1.90 -2.17
N TYR A 80 -13.34 -2.46 -3.35
CA TYR A 80 -12.04 -3.10 -3.61
C TYR A 80 -10.89 -2.08 -3.63
N ALA A 81 -11.14 -0.85 -4.09
CA ALA A 81 -10.14 0.22 -3.99
C ALA A 81 -9.89 0.61 -2.54
N ASP A 82 -10.94 0.67 -1.72
CA ASP A 82 -10.81 0.94 -0.29
C ASP A 82 -10.02 -0.17 0.44
N SER A 83 -10.23 -1.44 0.06
CA SER A 83 -9.42 -2.57 0.52
C SER A 83 -7.97 -2.46 0.06
N ALA A 84 -7.70 -2.11 -1.21
CA ALA A 84 -6.35 -1.93 -1.73
C ALA A 84 -5.59 -0.81 -1.01
N ILE A 85 -6.25 0.31 -0.70
CA ILE A 85 -5.67 1.40 0.10
C ILE A 85 -5.31 0.88 1.49
N LYS A 86 -6.25 0.20 2.18
CA LYS A 86 -5.97 -0.38 3.51
C LYS A 86 -4.78 -1.33 3.48
N GLN A 87 -4.69 -2.18 2.46
CA GLN A 87 -3.56 -3.08 2.26
C GLN A 87 -2.25 -2.31 2.00
N ALA A 88 -2.27 -1.26 1.18
CA ALA A 88 -1.08 -0.44 0.93
C ALA A 88 -0.51 0.19 2.22
N TYR A 89 -1.37 0.66 3.13
CA TYR A 89 -0.94 1.18 4.44
C TYR A 89 -0.51 0.10 5.43
N SER A 90 -1.07 -1.11 5.35
CA SER A 90 -0.73 -2.24 6.23
C SER A 90 0.51 -3.01 5.78
N THR A 91 0.85 -2.93 4.49
CA THR A 91 1.93 -3.70 3.89
C THR A 91 3.27 -3.21 4.43
N LYS A 92 3.88 -3.98 5.36
CA LYS A 92 5.22 -3.80 5.93
C LYS A 92 6.38 -3.76 4.91
N VAL A 93 6.12 -3.83 3.61
CA VAL A 93 7.16 -3.69 2.57
C VAL A 93 7.82 -2.30 2.66
N LEU A 94 7.11 -1.30 3.21
CA LEU A 94 7.67 0.00 3.59
C LEU A 94 8.82 -0.07 4.61
N GLU A 95 8.84 -1.08 5.47
CA GLU A 95 9.85 -1.26 6.52
C GLU A 95 11.01 -2.14 6.03
N LYS A 96 10.72 -3.20 5.27
CA LYS A 96 11.73 -4.18 4.82
C LYS A 96 12.71 -3.63 3.76
N LYS A 97 12.23 -2.86 2.77
CA LYS A 97 13.11 -2.31 1.72
C LYS A 97 14.07 -1.22 2.20
N LEU A 98 13.76 -0.53 3.30
CA LEU A 98 14.67 0.46 3.90
C LEU A 98 15.83 -0.20 4.62
N LEU A 99 15.58 -1.34 5.28
CA LEU A 99 16.61 -2.13 5.95
C LEU A 99 17.51 -2.88 4.95
N GLU A 100 17.02 -3.15 3.74
CA GLU A 100 17.80 -3.79 2.66
C GLU A 100 18.63 -2.77 1.87
N GLY A 101 18.17 -1.51 1.74
CA GLY A 101 18.92 -0.43 1.09
C GLY A 101 20.10 0.11 1.90
N GLU A 102 20.05 0.08 3.24
CA GLU A 102 21.16 0.45 4.12
C GLU A 102 22.34 -0.56 4.06
N LYS A 103 22.18 -1.75 3.47
CA LYS A 103 23.28 -2.73 3.33
C LYS A 103 24.07 -2.61 2.02
N GLY A 104 23.54 -1.94 1.00
CA GLY A 104 24.14 -1.90 -0.33
C GLY A 104 25.12 -0.75 -0.58
N GLU A 105 25.09 0.29 0.25
CA GLU A 105 25.90 1.51 0.03
C GLU A 105 27.14 1.59 0.94
N ASP A 106 27.21 0.78 2.00
CA ASP A 106 28.36 0.73 2.92
C ASP A 106 29.47 -0.26 2.50
N GLU A 107 29.23 -1.13 1.52
CA GLU A 107 30.24 -2.07 0.96
C GLU A 107 30.91 -1.58 -0.33
N ALA A 108 30.48 -0.44 -0.90
CA ALA A 108 31.07 0.11 -2.12
C ALA A 108 32.29 1.03 -1.88
N CYS A 109 32.70 1.24 -0.63
CA CYS A 109 33.80 2.14 -0.24
C CYS A 109 34.84 1.50 0.71
N ARG A 110 35.10 0.19 0.59
CA ARG A 110 36.25 -0.45 1.24
C ARG A 110 37.08 -1.25 0.26
#